data_AF-A0A819RM51-F1
#
_entry.id   AF-A0A819RM51-F1
#
_cell.length_a   1.000
_cell.length_b   1.000
_cell.length_c   1.000
_cell.angle_alpha   90.00
_cell.angle_beta   90.00
_cell.angle_gamma   90.00
#
_symmetry.space_group_name_H-M   'P 1'
#
loop_
_entity.id
_entity.type
_entity.pdbx_description
1 polymer ?
#
loop_
_entity_poly.entity_id
_entity_poly.type
_entity_poly.pdbx_seq_one_letter_code
_entity_poly.pdbx_strand_id
1 'polypeptide(L)'
;MYLLFPHHPAEAWMDPREQALIIKYLQIFNQTTNTRSAIMLEYGAGSSTFVYSVYVHRYVSIEHNLDYCRILERMATSQPNRSITISYMESNLSGFVERNRFEQNRPQSNSIPSIQIYCIVPTYSTLFHRFWASRKRSTYSMYQNYVDFISTYLDNQLFDFVLIDGRARPQAAYVVLKHLNGLDAKVFVHDWNERSAYHVIKNEFYDIIDQQIESEQIGGGGLVVLKRKPGITGKAKIDEIQWTNGERPSWWL
;
A
#
# COMPACT_ATOMS: atom_id res chain seq x y z
N MET A 1 -17.70 -5.47 -17.68
CA MET A 1 -17.25 -6.77 -18.22
C MET A 1 -15.76 -6.88 -17.89
N TYR A 2 -15.42 -7.50 -16.76
CA TYR A 2 -14.02 -7.72 -16.38
C TYR A 2 -13.50 -8.90 -17.20
N LEU A 3 -12.48 -8.66 -18.01
CA LEU A 3 -11.77 -9.71 -18.74
C LEU A 3 -11.14 -10.66 -17.70
N LEU A 4 -11.54 -11.92 -17.75
CA LEU A 4 -10.89 -13.02 -17.05
C LEU A 4 -9.53 -13.23 -17.72
N PHE A 5 -8.46 -12.72 -17.13
CA PHE A 5 -7.10 -12.95 -17.60
C PHE A 5 -6.49 -14.20 -16.94
N PRO A 6 -5.67 -14.99 -17.66
CA PRO A 6 -5.33 -16.37 -17.31
C PRO A 6 -4.09 -16.49 -16.41
N HIS A 7 -3.89 -15.55 -15.48
CA HIS A 7 -2.75 -15.67 -14.55
C HIS A 7 -3.13 -16.53 -13.33
N HIS A 8 -2.24 -17.44 -12.97
CA HIS A 8 -2.36 -18.19 -11.72
C HIS A 8 -2.51 -17.21 -10.55
N PRO A 9 -3.47 -17.41 -9.63
CA PRO A 9 -3.73 -16.50 -8.51
C PRO A 9 -2.58 -16.38 -7.49
N ALA A 10 -1.43 -17.01 -7.75
CA ALA A 10 -0.29 -17.08 -6.84
C ALA A 10 0.83 -16.07 -7.15
N GLU A 11 0.84 -15.42 -8.32
CA GLU A 11 1.93 -14.52 -8.72
C GLU A 11 1.55 -13.05 -8.55
N ALA A 12 2.47 -12.25 -7.99
CA ALA A 12 2.34 -10.80 -7.92
C ALA A 12 2.24 -10.22 -9.33
N TRP A 13 1.27 -9.32 -9.58
CA TRP A 13 1.15 -8.64 -10.88
C TRP A 13 2.17 -7.50 -10.98
N MET A 14 3.44 -7.86 -11.00
CA MET A 14 4.62 -6.98 -10.95
C MET A 14 5.71 -7.59 -11.85
N ASP A 15 6.56 -6.80 -12.50
CA ASP A 15 7.68 -7.34 -13.28
C ASP A 15 8.60 -8.17 -12.35
N PRO A 16 9.08 -9.36 -12.74
CA PRO A 16 9.94 -10.17 -11.88
C PRO A 16 11.18 -9.43 -11.34
N ARG A 17 11.72 -8.47 -12.09
CA ARG A 17 12.85 -7.63 -11.64
C ARG A 17 12.44 -6.65 -10.54
N GLU A 18 11.25 -6.07 -10.63
CA GLU A 18 10.68 -5.21 -9.60
C GLU A 18 10.39 -6.03 -8.34
N GLN A 19 9.85 -7.25 -8.48
CA GLN A 19 9.65 -8.17 -7.36
C GLN A 19 10.99 -8.52 -6.67
N ALA A 20 12.02 -8.82 -7.46
CA ALA A 20 13.35 -9.12 -6.95
C ALA A 20 13.94 -7.94 -6.16
N LEU A 21 13.68 -6.70 -6.59
CA LEU A 21 14.12 -5.51 -5.88
C LEU A 21 13.43 -5.37 -4.51
N ILE A 22 12.13 -5.63 -4.41
CA ILE A 22 11.43 -5.64 -3.10
C ILE A 22 12.01 -6.73 -2.20
N ILE A 23 12.14 -7.95 -2.73
CA ILE A 23 12.64 -9.11 -1.98
C ILE A 23 14.07 -8.87 -1.46
N LYS A 24 14.94 -8.27 -2.26
CA LYS A 24 16.31 -7.88 -1.87
C LYS A 24 16.30 -7.08 -0.55
N TYR A 25 15.46 -6.05 -0.46
CA TYR A 25 15.40 -5.19 0.73
C TYR A 25 14.80 -5.90 1.95
N LEU A 26 13.77 -6.72 1.75
CA LEU A 26 13.17 -7.52 2.83
C LEU A 26 14.19 -8.54 3.39
N GLN A 27 14.97 -9.18 2.51
CA GLN A 27 16.01 -10.15 2.91
C GLN A 27 17.18 -9.47 3.64
N ILE A 28 17.66 -8.33 3.15
CA ILE A 28 18.72 -7.56 3.82
C ILE A 28 18.31 -7.20 5.26
N PHE A 29 17.07 -6.78 5.46
CA PHE A 29 16.56 -6.48 6.81
C PHE A 29 16.61 -7.73 7.70
N ASN A 30 16.06 -8.86 7.24
CA ASN A 30 16.05 -10.10 8.01
C ASN A 30 17.46 -10.62 8.35
N GLN A 31 18.47 -10.34 7.51
CA GLN A 31 19.86 -10.69 7.77
C GLN A 31 20.54 -9.75 8.78
N THR A 32 20.11 -8.49 8.85
CA THR A 32 20.75 -7.45 9.68
C THR A 32 20.10 -7.32 11.06
N THR A 33 18.84 -7.69 11.21
CA THR A 33 18.08 -7.56 12.46
C THR A 33 17.84 -8.93 13.10
N ASN A 34 18.86 -9.53 13.69
CA ASN A 34 18.81 -10.87 14.33
C ASN A 34 17.76 -11.03 15.47
N THR A 35 17.09 -9.95 15.89
CA THR A 35 16.19 -9.94 17.05
C THR A 35 14.81 -9.33 16.77
N ARG A 36 14.57 -8.80 15.57
CA ARG A 36 13.32 -8.12 15.22
C ARG A 36 12.88 -8.53 13.83
N SER A 37 11.61 -8.89 13.73
CA SER A 37 10.95 -9.12 12.44
C SER A 37 10.24 -7.85 11.95
N ALA A 38 10.24 -7.65 10.64
CA ALA A 38 9.67 -6.46 10.03
C ALA A 38 8.13 -6.42 10.10
N ILE A 39 7.59 -5.21 10.08
CA ILE A 39 6.17 -4.94 9.81
C ILE A 39 6.06 -4.20 8.47
N MET A 40 5.21 -4.70 7.57
CA MET A 40 5.00 -4.12 6.24
C MET A 40 3.57 -3.62 6.07
N LEU A 41 3.43 -2.43 5.48
CA LEU A 41 2.18 -1.87 5.00
C LEU A 41 2.09 -1.96 3.48
N GLU A 42 0.90 -2.15 2.95
CA GLU A 42 0.60 -2.05 1.54
C GLU A 42 -0.66 -1.22 1.31
N TYR A 43 -0.59 -0.33 0.33
CA TYR A 43 -1.75 0.33 -0.27
C TYR A 43 -2.02 -0.37 -1.61
N GLY A 44 -3.17 -1.04 -1.73
CA GLY A 44 -3.58 -1.86 -2.88
C GLY A 44 -3.34 -3.35 -2.60
N ALA A 45 -4.27 -4.02 -1.93
CA ALA A 45 -4.10 -5.43 -1.62
C ALA A 45 -4.23 -6.29 -2.88
N GLY A 46 -3.48 -7.39 -2.94
CA GLY A 46 -3.41 -8.23 -4.13
C GLY A 46 -2.60 -9.50 -3.93
N SER A 47 -2.11 -10.08 -5.02
CA SER A 47 -1.20 -11.22 -4.95
C SER A 47 0.14 -10.86 -4.28
N SER A 48 0.61 -9.62 -4.44
CA SER A 48 1.73 -9.02 -3.70
C SER A 48 1.59 -9.20 -2.18
N THR A 49 0.39 -9.01 -1.62
CA THR A 49 0.09 -9.20 -0.19
C THR A 49 0.46 -10.61 0.27
N PHE A 50 0.15 -11.63 -0.54
CA PHE A 50 0.46 -13.01 -0.20
C PHE A 50 1.92 -13.36 -0.51
N VAL A 51 2.50 -12.83 -1.58
CA VAL A 51 3.90 -13.08 -1.96
C VAL A 51 4.87 -12.49 -0.93
N TYR A 52 4.72 -11.22 -0.55
CA TYR A 52 5.71 -10.53 0.28
C TYR A 52 5.54 -10.77 1.78
N SER A 53 4.35 -11.18 2.23
CA SER A 53 4.11 -11.49 3.64
C SER A 53 4.94 -12.65 4.19
N VAL A 54 5.60 -13.47 3.34
CA VAL A 54 6.50 -14.53 3.83
C VAL A 54 7.80 -13.98 4.44
N TYR A 55 8.15 -12.74 4.11
CA TYR A 55 9.41 -12.12 4.52
C TYR A 55 9.28 -11.22 5.76
N VAL A 56 8.08 -11.05 6.31
CA VAL A 56 7.81 -10.12 7.41
C VAL A 56 6.94 -10.79 8.47
N HIS A 57 6.94 -10.31 9.70
CA HIS A 57 6.13 -10.93 10.77
C HIS A 57 4.67 -10.49 10.72
N ARG A 58 4.42 -9.25 10.29
CA ARG A 58 3.07 -8.72 10.14
C ARG A 58 2.97 -7.93 8.85
N TYR A 59 1.95 -8.24 8.07
CA TYR A 59 1.67 -7.64 6.79
C TYR A 59 0.27 -7.02 6.83
N VAL A 60 0.21 -5.70 6.72
CA VAL A 60 -1.04 -4.92 6.68
C VAL A 60 -1.27 -4.46 5.26
N SER A 61 -2.43 -4.70 4.69
CA SER A 61 -2.78 -4.25 3.34
C SER A 61 -4.12 -3.54 3.33
N ILE A 62 -4.27 -2.52 2.50
CA ILE A 62 -5.48 -1.70 2.39
C ILE A 62 -6.02 -1.81 0.97
N GLU A 63 -7.30 -2.15 0.82
CA GLU A 63 -7.97 -2.28 -0.48
C GLU A 63 -9.25 -1.45 -0.53
N HIS A 64 -9.44 -0.74 -1.63
CA HIS A 64 -10.59 0.14 -1.84
C HIS A 64 -11.77 -0.54 -2.55
N ASN A 65 -11.50 -1.60 -3.30
CA ASN A 65 -12.45 -2.31 -4.13
C ASN A 65 -13.04 -3.50 -3.36
N LEU A 66 -14.27 -3.34 -2.86
CA LEU A 66 -14.96 -4.39 -2.12
C LEU A 66 -15.21 -5.67 -2.93
N ASP A 67 -15.45 -5.56 -4.25
CA ASP A 67 -15.60 -6.73 -5.12
C ASP A 67 -14.29 -7.53 -5.14
N TYR A 68 -13.15 -6.82 -5.22
CA TYR A 68 -11.84 -7.45 -5.17
C TYR A 68 -11.51 -8.03 -3.80
N CYS A 69 -11.97 -7.41 -2.71
CA CYS A 69 -11.86 -8.01 -1.38
C CYS A 69 -12.52 -9.40 -1.27
N ARG A 70 -13.64 -9.63 -1.98
CA ARG A 70 -14.25 -10.96 -2.05
C ARG A 70 -13.39 -11.97 -2.81
N ILE A 71 -12.56 -11.51 -3.75
CA ILE A 71 -11.54 -12.34 -4.41
C ILE A 71 -10.41 -12.66 -3.43
N LEU A 72 -9.99 -11.68 -2.61
CA LEU A 72 -8.96 -11.88 -1.59
C LEU A 72 -9.37 -12.92 -0.54
N GLU A 73 -10.65 -13.03 -0.17
CA GLU A 73 -11.16 -14.11 0.70
C GLU A 73 -10.91 -15.50 0.10
N ARG A 74 -11.09 -15.64 -1.23
CA ARG A 74 -10.82 -16.90 -1.95
C ARG A 74 -9.33 -17.20 -2.01
N MET A 75 -8.51 -16.18 -2.28
CA MET A 75 -7.05 -16.31 -2.26
C MET A 75 -6.55 -16.69 -0.87
N ALA A 76 -7.12 -16.11 0.19
CA ALA A 76 -6.80 -16.46 1.57
C ALA A 76 -7.10 -17.94 1.87
N THR A 77 -8.22 -18.45 1.38
CA THR A 77 -8.60 -19.88 1.54
C THR A 77 -7.61 -20.82 0.85
N SER A 78 -6.96 -20.39 -0.24
CA SER A 78 -5.88 -21.17 -0.89
C SER A 78 -4.53 -21.14 -0.16
N GLN A 79 -4.44 -20.44 0.98
CA GLN A 79 -3.23 -20.28 1.78
C GLN A 79 -3.41 -20.92 3.16
N PRO A 80 -3.59 -22.25 3.26
CA PRO A 80 -4.09 -22.90 4.48
C PRO A 80 -3.16 -22.78 5.70
N ASN A 81 -1.88 -22.42 5.50
CA ASN A 81 -0.85 -22.37 6.54
C ASN A 81 -0.60 -20.95 7.09
N ARG A 82 -1.54 -20.01 6.89
CA ARG A 82 -1.37 -18.60 7.24
C ARG A 82 -2.53 -18.10 8.08
N SER A 83 -2.23 -17.18 9.02
CA SER A 83 -3.25 -16.46 9.78
C SER A 83 -3.65 -15.21 8.99
N ILE A 84 -4.91 -15.14 8.57
CA ILE A 84 -5.38 -14.08 7.66
C ILE A 84 -6.68 -13.50 8.20
N THR A 85 -6.73 -12.17 8.33
CA THR A 85 -7.95 -11.43 8.63
C THR A 85 -8.24 -10.46 7.48
N ILE A 86 -9.49 -10.40 7.04
CA ILE A 86 -9.97 -9.42 6.07
C ILE A 86 -11.15 -8.67 6.71
N SER A 87 -10.92 -7.41 7.08
CA SER A 87 -11.85 -6.55 7.80
C SER A 87 -12.51 -5.56 6.84
N TYR A 88 -13.84 -5.55 6.80
CA TYR A 88 -14.63 -4.61 6.02
C TYR A 88 -14.95 -3.39 6.86
N MET A 89 -14.34 -2.26 6.50
CA MET A 89 -14.37 -1.01 7.27
C MET A 89 -15.32 0.00 6.63
N GLU A 90 -16.11 0.66 7.47
CA GLU A 90 -16.94 1.81 7.08
C GLU A 90 -16.55 3.04 7.90
N SER A 91 -16.42 4.19 7.25
CA SER A 91 -16.19 5.47 7.92
C SER A 91 -17.48 6.03 8.51
N ASN A 92 -17.42 6.60 9.71
CA ASN A 92 -18.47 7.38 10.33
C ASN A 92 -17.89 8.65 10.99
N LEU A 93 -18.73 9.41 11.71
CA LEU A 93 -18.32 10.65 12.38
C LEU A 93 -17.24 10.46 13.46
N SER A 94 -17.06 9.24 13.97
CA SER A 94 -16.09 8.89 15.03
C SER A 94 -14.86 8.18 14.50
N GLY A 95 -14.70 8.02 13.18
CA GLY A 95 -13.58 7.31 12.55
C GLY A 95 -14.04 6.09 11.75
N PHE A 96 -13.38 4.95 11.91
CA PHE A 96 -13.70 3.72 11.18
C PHE A 96 -14.29 2.65 12.11
N VAL A 97 -15.32 1.96 11.61
CA VAL A 97 -15.96 0.83 12.30
C VAL A 97 -15.91 -0.39 11.40
N GLU A 98 -15.52 -1.54 11.97
CA GLU A 98 -15.58 -2.82 11.29
C GLU A 98 -17.04 -3.30 11.22
N ARG A 99 -17.50 -3.64 10.01
CA ARG A 99 -18.86 -4.13 9.76
C ARG A 99 -18.92 -5.63 9.55
N ASN A 100 -17.86 -6.19 9.00
CA ASN A 100 -17.76 -7.61 8.72
C ASN A 100 -16.29 -8.02 8.73
N ARG A 101 -16.04 -9.32 8.96
CA ARG A 101 -14.72 -9.90 9.03
C ARG A 101 -14.73 -11.30 8.43
N PHE A 102 -13.82 -11.55 7.52
CA PHE A 102 -13.36 -12.91 7.21
C PHE A 102 -12.13 -13.20 8.05
N GLU A 103 -12.07 -14.40 8.62
CA GLU A 103 -10.98 -14.80 9.50
C GLU A 103 -10.59 -16.26 9.24
N GLN A 104 -9.32 -16.47 8.94
CA GLN A 104 -8.68 -17.77 8.87
C GLN A 104 -7.66 -17.86 10.00
N ASN A 105 -8.06 -18.48 11.10
CA ASN A 105 -7.21 -18.69 12.26
C ASN A 105 -6.50 -20.04 12.18
N ARG A 106 -5.18 -19.99 12.30
CA ARG A 106 -4.33 -21.17 12.51
C ARG A 106 -3.55 -20.98 13.82
N PRO A 107 -3.18 -22.07 14.51
CA PRO A 107 -2.40 -21.98 15.74
C PRO A 107 -1.19 -21.06 15.52
N GLN A 108 -1.16 -19.92 16.21
CA GLN A 108 -0.06 -18.99 16.13
C GLN A 108 1.19 -19.65 16.70
N SER A 109 2.12 -20.01 15.83
CA SER A 109 3.53 -20.07 16.19
C SER A 109 4.12 -18.68 15.98
N ASN A 110 5.07 -18.26 16.82
CA ASN A 110 5.83 -17.00 16.67
C ASN A 110 6.50 -16.84 15.29
N SER A 111 6.58 -17.90 14.50
CA SER A 111 7.15 -17.96 13.16
C SER A 111 6.17 -17.76 12.00
N ILE A 112 4.84 -17.71 12.24
CA ILE A 112 3.85 -17.57 11.15
C ILE A 112 3.51 -16.09 10.96
N PRO A 113 3.62 -15.54 9.73
CA PRO A 113 3.25 -14.17 9.46
C PRO A 113 1.75 -13.95 9.63
N SER A 114 1.39 -12.85 10.28
CA SER A 114 0.00 -12.38 10.35
C SER A 114 -0.30 -11.47 9.16
N ILE A 115 -1.38 -11.78 8.42
CA ILE A 115 -1.84 -10.97 7.29
C ILE A 115 -3.15 -10.29 7.69
N GLN A 116 -3.20 -8.97 7.62
CA GLN A 116 -4.38 -8.15 7.90
C GLN A 116 -4.70 -7.32 6.68
N ILE A 117 -5.88 -7.54 6.10
CA ILE A 117 -6.37 -6.79 4.94
C ILE A 117 -7.55 -5.94 5.41
N TYR A 118 -7.51 -4.65 5.14
CA TYR A 118 -8.59 -3.71 5.43
C TYR A 118 -9.26 -3.28 4.13
N CYS A 119 -10.54 -3.63 3.99
CA CYS A 119 -11.37 -3.33 2.85
C CYS A 119 -12.20 -2.07 3.12
N ILE A 120 -11.84 -0.97 2.48
CA ILE A 120 -12.31 0.38 2.84
C ILE A 120 -12.98 1.02 1.64
N VAL A 121 -14.26 1.35 1.78
CA VAL A 121 -14.96 2.05 0.70
C VAL A 121 -14.36 3.46 0.54
N PRO A 122 -13.97 3.87 -0.68
CA PRO A 122 -13.55 5.24 -0.95
C PRO A 122 -14.68 6.23 -0.64
N THR A 123 -14.34 7.49 -0.38
CA THR A 123 -15.27 8.51 0.13
C THR A 123 -16.46 8.79 -0.81
N TYR A 124 -16.35 8.48 -2.11
CA TYR A 124 -17.48 8.55 -3.06
C TYR A 124 -17.99 7.17 -3.47
N SER A 125 -19.31 7.01 -3.49
CA SER A 125 -19.98 5.75 -3.84
C SER A 125 -19.84 5.39 -5.32
N THR A 126 -19.71 4.08 -5.55
CA THR A 126 -19.19 3.43 -6.77
C THR A 126 -20.12 3.47 -7.99
N LEU A 127 -21.38 3.89 -7.85
CA LEU A 127 -22.39 3.78 -8.93
C LEU A 127 -22.34 4.95 -9.93
N PHE A 128 -22.36 6.20 -9.45
CA PHE A 128 -22.24 7.36 -10.34
C PHE A 128 -20.83 7.51 -10.92
N HIS A 129 -19.81 7.11 -10.15
CA HIS A 129 -18.42 7.30 -10.54
C HIS A 129 -17.94 6.23 -11.54
N ARG A 130 -18.41 4.97 -11.51
CA ARG A 130 -18.04 3.95 -12.54
C ARG A 130 -18.29 4.44 -13.98
N PHE A 131 -19.29 5.31 -14.18
CA PHE A 131 -19.60 5.92 -15.48
C PHE A 131 -18.74 7.15 -15.84
N TRP A 132 -18.21 7.89 -14.86
CA TRP A 132 -17.44 9.13 -15.08
C TRP A 132 -15.93 9.02 -14.79
N ALA A 133 -15.50 7.97 -14.09
CA ALA A 133 -14.12 7.69 -13.66
C ALA A 133 -13.16 7.40 -14.81
N SER A 134 -13.68 6.96 -15.96
CA SER A 134 -12.85 6.38 -17.02
C SER A 134 -11.97 7.42 -17.75
N ARG A 135 -12.10 8.71 -17.43
CA ARG A 135 -11.31 9.78 -18.07
C ARG A 135 -10.63 10.78 -17.11
N LYS A 136 -10.97 10.82 -15.83
CA LYS A 136 -10.37 11.77 -14.87
C LYS A 136 -9.43 11.07 -13.90
N ARG A 137 -8.30 11.73 -13.62
CA ARG A 137 -7.26 11.27 -12.70
C ARG A 137 -7.82 11.08 -11.28
N SER A 138 -7.31 10.07 -10.56
CA SER A 138 -7.63 9.85 -9.14
C SER A 138 -7.18 11.05 -8.29
N THR A 139 -8.11 11.66 -7.56
CA THR A 139 -7.82 12.74 -6.59
C THR A 139 -7.83 12.21 -5.16
N TYR A 140 -7.31 12.98 -4.21
CA TYR A 140 -7.37 12.64 -2.79
C TYR A 140 -8.80 12.56 -2.29
N SER A 141 -9.64 13.55 -2.60
CA SER A 141 -11.05 13.58 -2.19
C SER A 141 -11.81 12.31 -2.58
N MET A 142 -11.46 11.69 -3.71
CA MET A 142 -12.04 10.40 -4.11
C MET A 142 -11.63 9.23 -3.23
N TYR A 143 -10.42 9.25 -2.69
CA TYR A 143 -9.81 8.15 -1.95
C TYR A 143 -9.50 8.52 -0.50
N GLN A 144 -10.11 9.57 0.04
CA GLN A 144 -9.74 10.12 1.35
C GLN A 144 -9.81 9.06 2.44
N ASN A 145 -10.92 8.32 2.54
CA ASN A 145 -11.06 7.23 3.52
C ASN A 145 -9.98 6.15 3.37
N TYR A 146 -9.62 5.83 2.13
CA TYR A 146 -8.60 4.83 1.83
C TYR A 146 -7.21 5.34 2.21
N VAL A 147 -6.87 6.59 1.86
CA VAL A 147 -5.57 7.23 2.13
C VAL A 147 -5.38 7.46 3.63
N ASP A 148 -6.37 8.06 4.29
CA ASP A 148 -6.29 8.50 5.70
C ASP A 148 -6.50 7.37 6.71
N PHE A 149 -6.81 6.16 6.25
CA PHE A 149 -7.13 5.05 7.13
C PHE A 149 -6.07 4.80 8.19
N ILE A 150 -4.79 4.80 7.82
CA ILE A 150 -3.71 4.51 8.78
C ILE A 150 -3.59 5.61 9.83
N SER A 151 -3.75 6.89 9.46
CA SER A 151 -3.71 8.01 10.39
C SER A 151 -4.92 8.06 11.33
N THR A 152 -6.03 7.43 10.93
CA THR A 152 -7.28 7.46 11.69
C THR A 152 -7.45 6.22 12.57
N TYR A 153 -7.22 5.05 12.01
CA TYR A 153 -7.51 3.76 12.66
C TYR A 153 -6.25 3.06 13.18
N LEU A 154 -5.10 3.28 12.56
CA LEU A 154 -3.82 2.65 12.91
C LEU A 154 -2.78 3.68 13.39
N ASP A 155 -3.22 4.78 14.03
CA ASP A 155 -2.39 5.99 14.17
C ASP A 155 -1.04 5.75 14.88
N ASN A 156 -1.00 4.80 15.81
CA ASN A 156 0.20 4.46 16.59
C ASN A 156 1.07 3.37 15.94
N GLN A 157 0.72 2.90 14.74
CA GLN A 157 1.48 1.86 14.06
C GLN A 157 2.61 2.44 13.22
N LEU A 158 3.78 1.81 13.33
CA LEU A 158 4.97 2.14 12.57
C LEU A 158 5.35 0.94 11.69
N PHE A 159 5.82 1.22 10.48
CA PHE A 159 6.13 0.24 9.45
C PHE A 159 7.60 0.33 9.04
N ASP A 160 8.26 -0.82 8.95
CA ASP A 160 9.64 -0.94 8.45
C ASP A 160 9.64 -0.86 6.91
N PHE A 161 8.57 -1.35 6.28
CA PHE A 161 8.38 -1.34 4.84
C PHE A 161 6.98 -0.85 4.47
N VAL A 162 6.89 -0.10 3.37
CA VAL A 162 5.61 0.31 2.78
C VAL A 162 5.64 0.02 1.28
N LEU A 163 4.65 -0.68 0.74
CA LEU A 163 4.42 -0.82 -0.69
C LEU A 163 3.21 0.03 -1.11
N ILE A 164 3.41 0.89 -2.11
CA ILE A 164 2.37 1.75 -2.67
C ILE A 164 2.09 1.29 -4.10
N ASP A 165 1.08 0.43 -4.24
CA ASP A 165 0.66 -0.14 -5.53
C ASP A 165 -0.84 0.08 -5.84
N GLY A 166 -1.54 0.85 -5.02
CA GLY A 166 -2.97 1.12 -5.17
C GLY A 166 -3.29 2.45 -5.85
N ARG A 167 -4.30 3.13 -5.33
CA ARG A 167 -4.79 4.44 -5.80
C ARG A 167 -4.17 5.59 -5.01
N ALA A 168 -4.30 6.82 -5.53
CA ALA A 168 -3.83 8.05 -4.89
C ALA A 168 -2.38 7.94 -4.35
N ARG A 169 -1.48 7.34 -5.14
CA ARG A 169 -0.12 6.95 -4.69
C ARG A 169 0.70 8.11 -4.10
N PRO A 170 0.71 9.33 -4.67
CA PRO A 170 1.44 10.45 -4.07
C PRO A 170 0.92 10.82 -2.68
N GLN A 171 -0.40 10.75 -2.49
CA GLN A 171 -1.04 11.08 -1.21
C GLN A 171 -0.84 9.99 -0.17
N ALA A 172 -0.95 8.72 -0.56
CA ALA A 172 -0.55 7.60 0.29
C ALA A 172 0.92 7.74 0.71
N ALA A 173 1.82 8.08 -0.22
CA ALA A 173 3.24 8.29 0.07
C ALA A 173 3.49 9.42 1.06
N TYR A 174 2.68 10.49 1.03
CA TYR A 174 2.77 11.54 2.03
C TYR A 174 2.27 11.06 3.41
N VAL A 175 1.08 10.45 3.46
CA VAL A 175 0.46 10.03 4.72
C VAL A 175 1.33 9.03 5.48
N VAL A 176 2.00 8.10 4.79
CA VAL A 176 2.87 7.12 5.46
C VAL A 176 4.07 7.73 6.17
N LEU A 177 4.48 8.98 5.90
CA LEU A 177 5.65 9.61 6.53
C LEU A 177 5.61 9.61 8.06
N LYS A 178 4.42 9.76 8.66
CA LYS A 178 4.20 9.70 10.13
C LYS A 178 4.31 8.26 10.66
N HIS A 179 4.06 7.28 9.80
CA HIS A 179 4.00 5.86 10.12
C HIS A 179 5.27 5.09 9.73
N LEU A 180 6.35 5.76 9.35
CA LEU A 180 7.63 5.12 9.07
C LEU A 180 8.38 4.83 10.37
N ASN A 181 8.85 3.60 10.55
CA ASN A 181 9.63 3.18 11.71
C ASN A 181 11.08 3.67 11.62
N GLY A 182 11.27 4.97 11.87
CA GLY A 182 12.58 5.62 11.82
C GLY A 182 13.05 5.93 10.40
N LEU A 183 14.31 6.39 10.30
CA LEU A 183 14.88 6.80 9.01
C LEU A 183 15.16 5.61 8.09
N ASP A 184 15.38 4.41 8.64
CA ASP A 184 15.74 3.23 7.85
C ASP A 184 14.54 2.46 7.30
N ALA A 185 13.32 2.91 7.54
CA ALA A 185 12.16 2.41 6.83
C ALA A 185 12.28 2.65 5.32
N LYS A 186 11.65 1.78 4.53
CA LYS A 186 11.69 1.82 3.06
C LYS A 186 10.28 1.96 2.50
N VAL A 187 10.12 2.82 1.50
CA VAL A 187 8.86 2.97 0.77
C VAL A 187 9.08 2.57 -0.69
N PHE A 188 8.35 1.57 -1.14
CA PHE A 188 8.33 1.11 -2.52
C PHE A 188 7.16 1.75 -3.25
N VAL A 189 7.40 2.34 -4.42
CA VAL A 189 6.33 2.91 -5.26
C VAL A 189 6.41 2.28 -6.64
N HIS A 190 5.36 1.56 -7.00
CA HIS A 190 5.23 0.85 -8.27
C HIS A 190 4.69 1.76 -9.39
N ASP A 191 4.65 1.27 -10.64
CA ASP A 191 4.28 2.01 -11.87
C ASP A 191 4.90 3.42 -11.96
N TRP A 192 6.20 3.52 -11.68
CA TRP A 192 6.87 4.82 -11.54
C TRP A 192 7.04 5.57 -12.87
N ASN A 193 7.37 4.87 -13.94
CA ASN A 193 8.00 5.46 -15.13
C ASN A 193 7.14 6.48 -15.87
N GLU A 194 5.91 6.10 -16.21
CA GLU A 194 5.02 6.95 -17.02
C GLU A 194 4.18 7.91 -16.15
N ARG A 195 4.46 7.98 -14.84
CA ARG A 195 3.65 8.73 -13.87
C ARG A 195 4.42 9.93 -13.34
N SER A 196 4.77 10.85 -14.25
CA SER A 196 5.54 12.07 -13.96
C SER A 196 5.04 12.86 -12.75
N ALA A 197 3.73 12.90 -12.53
CA ALA A 197 3.15 13.62 -11.41
C ALA A 197 3.35 12.95 -10.04
N TYR A 198 3.80 11.68 -10.00
CA TYR A 198 4.26 11.05 -8.77
C TYR A 198 5.57 11.63 -8.29
N HIS A 199 6.38 12.16 -9.21
CA HIS A 199 7.71 12.66 -8.91
C HIS A 199 7.70 13.84 -7.94
N VAL A 200 6.56 14.48 -7.70
CA VAL A 200 6.43 15.47 -6.63
C VAL A 200 6.89 14.91 -5.27
N ILE A 201 6.66 13.62 -4.99
CA ILE A 201 7.05 13.03 -3.70
C ILE A 201 8.57 12.93 -3.54
N LYS A 202 9.33 12.76 -4.64
CA LYS A 202 10.80 12.74 -4.62
C LYS A 202 11.37 14.15 -4.44
N ASN A 203 10.67 15.15 -4.96
CA ASN A 203 11.08 16.54 -4.82
C ASN A 203 10.85 17.01 -3.38
N GLU A 204 9.72 16.63 -2.78
CA GLU A 204 9.31 17.16 -1.47
C GLU A 204 9.72 16.29 -0.27
N PHE A 205 9.55 14.97 -0.35
CA PHE A 205 9.48 14.14 0.87
C PHE A 205 10.51 13.02 0.95
N TYR A 206 10.95 12.49 -0.20
CA TYR A 206 11.73 11.26 -0.28
C TYR A 206 12.96 11.41 -1.17
N ASP A 207 14.02 10.69 -0.82
CA ASP A 207 15.15 10.42 -1.70
C ASP A 207 14.97 9.03 -2.35
N ILE A 208 15.23 8.93 -3.66
CA ILE A 208 15.33 7.63 -4.34
C ILE A 208 16.69 7.02 -4.01
N ILE A 209 16.69 5.80 -3.47
CA ILE A 209 17.92 5.11 -3.04
C ILE A 209 18.22 3.85 -3.87
N ASP A 210 17.24 3.32 -4.59
CA ASP A 210 17.37 2.21 -5.54
C ASP A 210 16.14 2.22 -6.46
N GLN A 211 16.25 1.61 -7.64
CA GLN A 211 15.16 1.59 -8.61
C GLN A 211 15.32 0.46 -9.63
N GLN A 212 14.18 -0.08 -10.07
CA GLN A 212 14.07 -0.94 -11.23
C GLN A 212 13.16 -0.25 -12.24
N ILE A 213 13.77 0.42 -13.22
CA ILE A 213 13.05 1.22 -14.22
C ILE A 213 12.75 0.39 -15.47
N GLU A 214 13.52 -0.65 -15.77
CA GLU A 214 13.17 -1.51 -16.90
C GLU A 214 12.02 -2.44 -16.49
N SER A 215 10.92 -2.37 -17.24
CA SER A 215 9.74 -3.19 -17.00
C SER A 215 9.20 -3.71 -18.34
N GLU A 216 8.82 -4.98 -18.37
CA GLU A 216 8.11 -5.60 -19.50
C GLU A 216 6.60 -5.42 -19.39
N GLN A 217 6.12 -4.76 -18.33
CA GLN A 217 4.70 -4.51 -18.15
C GLN A 217 4.15 -3.49 -19.15
N ILE A 218 2.92 -3.76 -19.61
CA ILE A 218 2.15 -2.82 -20.43
C ILE A 218 1.85 -1.57 -19.59
N GLY A 219 2.29 -0.40 -20.04
CA GLY A 219 2.18 0.88 -19.31
C GLY A 219 3.49 1.35 -18.66
N GLY A 220 4.61 0.72 -19.02
CA GLY A 220 5.95 1.19 -18.68
C GLY A 220 6.44 0.78 -17.29
N GLY A 221 5.55 0.34 -16.39
CA GLY A 221 5.88 -0.19 -15.07
C GLY A 221 6.87 0.67 -14.28
N GLY A 222 7.80 0.02 -13.61
CA GLY A 222 8.90 0.62 -12.87
C GLY A 222 8.63 0.68 -11.37
N LEU A 223 9.65 0.40 -10.59
CA LEU A 223 9.63 0.46 -9.13
C LEU A 223 10.76 1.34 -8.62
N VAL A 224 10.43 2.26 -7.71
CA VAL A 224 11.45 3.00 -6.93
C VAL A 224 11.43 2.60 -5.47
N VAL A 225 12.61 2.57 -4.87
CA VAL A 225 12.83 2.41 -3.43
C VAL A 225 13.20 3.77 -2.86
N LEU A 226 12.42 4.21 -1.89
CA LEU A 226 12.50 5.55 -1.31
C LEU A 226 12.93 5.48 0.16
N LYS A 227 13.72 6.48 0.57
CA LYS A 227 14.01 6.81 1.98
C LYS A 227 13.46 8.19 2.29
N ARG A 228 12.90 8.37 3.49
CA ARG A 228 12.42 9.69 3.93
C ARG A 228 13.59 10.68 4.04
N LYS A 229 13.41 11.89 3.51
CA LYS A 229 14.40 12.97 3.65
C LYS A 229 14.58 13.36 5.13
N PRO A 230 15.80 13.70 5.58
CA PRO A 230 16.03 14.16 6.95
C PRO A 230 15.18 15.39 7.30
N GLY A 231 14.66 15.44 8.53
CA GLY A 231 13.83 16.56 9.01
C GLY A 231 12.40 16.60 8.48
N ILE A 232 12.06 15.79 7.46
CA ILE A 232 10.68 15.67 6.99
C ILE A 232 9.90 14.74 7.91
N THR A 233 8.75 15.21 8.38
CA THR A 233 7.77 14.43 9.13
C THR A 233 6.39 14.63 8.50
N GLY A 234 5.63 13.55 8.33
CA GLY A 234 4.23 13.65 7.90
C GLY A 234 3.41 14.43 8.92
N LYS A 235 2.35 15.09 8.45
CA LYS A 235 1.34 15.73 9.31
C LYS A 235 0.12 14.84 9.46
N ALA A 236 -0.76 15.20 10.40
CA ALA A 236 -1.98 14.44 10.66
C ALA A 236 -2.94 14.52 9.47
N LYS A 237 -2.99 15.66 8.79
CA LYS A 237 -3.82 15.87 7.61
C LYS A 237 -3.00 16.24 6.38
N ILE A 238 -3.54 15.89 5.22
CA ILE A 238 -2.86 16.09 3.94
C ILE A 238 -2.87 17.56 3.47
N ASP A 239 -3.77 18.38 3.99
CA ASP A 239 -3.85 19.81 3.71
C ASP A 239 -2.89 20.64 4.58
N GLU A 240 -2.31 20.04 5.62
CA GLU A 240 -1.30 20.65 6.50
C GLU A 240 0.14 20.58 5.93
N ILE A 241 0.31 20.12 4.69
CA ILE A 241 1.62 20.02 4.02
C ILE A 241 2.27 21.40 3.91
N GLN A 242 3.52 21.46 4.36
CA GLN A 242 4.43 22.57 4.04
C GLN A 242 5.25 22.18 2.81
N TRP A 243 4.91 22.79 1.68
CA TRP A 243 5.61 22.56 0.41
C TRP A 243 6.94 23.31 0.41
N THR A 244 8.01 22.63 0.05
CA THR A 244 9.38 23.15 0.10
C THR A 244 9.87 23.66 -1.24
N ASN A 245 9.44 23.07 -2.36
CA ASN A 245 9.93 23.42 -3.69
C ASN A 245 8.86 24.00 -4.63
N GLY A 246 7.72 24.46 -4.11
CA GLY A 246 6.70 25.12 -4.92
C GLY A 246 5.32 25.19 -4.27
N GLU A 247 4.33 25.56 -5.07
CA GLU A 247 2.93 25.54 -4.65
C GLU A 247 2.35 24.13 -4.68
N ARG A 248 1.36 23.88 -3.81
CA ARG A 248 0.59 22.64 -3.80
C ARG A 248 0.03 22.37 -5.20
N PRO A 249 0.28 21.20 -5.81
CA PRO A 249 -0.31 20.88 -7.10
C PRO A 249 -1.84 20.94 -7.05
N SER A 250 -2.48 21.49 -8.08
CA SER A 250 -3.94 21.65 -8.12
C SER A 250 -4.73 20.33 -8.05
N TRP A 251 -4.09 19.22 -8.42
CA TRP A 251 -4.67 17.87 -8.39
C TRP A 251 -4.48 17.15 -7.05
N TRP A 252 -3.81 17.79 -6.08
CA TRP A 252 -3.40 17.13 -4.84
C TRP A 252 -4.56 16.77 -3.93
N LEU A 253 -5.57 17.66 -3.83
CA LEU A 253 -6.80 17.45 -3.06
C LEU A 253 -7.94 16.88 -3.93
#